data_AF-A0A7W6BK42-F1
#
_entry.id   AF-A0A7W6BK42-F1
#
_cell.length_a   1.000
_cell.length_b   1.000
_cell.length_c   1.000
_cell.angle_alpha   90.00
_cell.angle_beta   90.00
_cell.angle_gamma   90.00
#
_symmetry.space_group_name_H-M   'P 1'
#
loop_
_entity.id
_entity.type
_entity.pdbx_description
1 polymer ?
#
loop_
_entity_poly.entity_id
_entity_poly.type
_entity_poly.pdbx_seq_one_letter_code
_entity_poly.pdbx_strand_id
1 'polypeptide(L)'
;RDEKLTRLFEAVKRFAEEQHLVERWDRSKIVASASADPQKENIPMLAAVTEFKTPIDDEARSRALATPLYRQQRAALAAVARTIWRDPAGAAGKIEELLAKGFAGDRIAAAVTNDPSAYGALRGSDRLMDRMLAAGRERKELVQAVPEAAARLRALGSAYVNVLDTERQAIAEERRRMAVAIPGLSTAAEEALMRLTAGAKNNGRKQNASAAALDPDIRREFAAVSTALDARFGRNAVLREEKDLINRVPPAQRRAFEAMQERLKVLQQTVRLESSDKIVSERRQRTVNRRRGIDL
;
A
#
# COMPACT_ATOMS: atom_id res chain seq x y z
N ARG A 1 27.14 5.85 26.44
CA ARG A 1 25.91 6.05 25.63
C ARG A 1 25.95 5.20 24.35
N ASP A 2 27.14 4.79 23.89
CA ASP A 2 27.37 3.96 22.71
C ASP A 2 26.91 2.50 22.84
N GLU A 3 27.09 1.86 24.01
CA GLU A 3 26.66 0.47 24.25
C GLU A 3 25.15 0.24 24.06
N LYS A 4 24.32 1.26 24.29
CA LYS A 4 22.86 1.15 24.15
C LYS A 4 22.44 1.06 22.68
N LEU A 5 23.29 1.54 21.76
CA LEU A 5 23.02 1.63 20.33
C LEU A 5 23.56 0.43 19.55
N THR A 6 24.73 -0.11 19.94
CA THR A 6 25.21 -1.41 19.45
C THR A 6 24.24 -2.52 19.84
N ARG A 7 23.70 -2.47 21.07
CA ARG A 7 22.61 -3.35 21.50
C ARG A 7 21.33 -3.22 20.68
N LEU A 8 21.09 -2.09 20.02
CA LEU A 8 19.89 -1.85 19.21
C LEU A 8 20.07 -2.44 17.80
N PHE A 9 21.27 -2.37 17.22
CA PHE A 9 21.61 -3.09 15.99
C PHE A 9 21.73 -4.60 16.22
N GLU A 10 22.35 -5.03 17.32
CA GLU A 10 22.27 -6.43 17.75
C GLU A 10 20.83 -6.85 18.05
N ALA A 11 19.98 -5.98 18.60
CA ALA A 11 18.57 -6.30 18.80
C ALA A 11 17.80 -6.36 17.48
N VAL A 12 18.16 -5.57 16.46
CA VAL A 12 17.58 -5.68 15.11
C VAL A 12 18.08 -6.95 14.41
N LYS A 13 19.36 -7.30 14.59
CA LYS A 13 19.96 -8.53 14.07
C LYS A 13 19.36 -9.77 14.75
N ARG A 14 19.27 -9.76 16.08
CA ARG A 14 18.56 -10.75 16.88
C ARG A 14 17.07 -10.76 16.60
N PHE A 15 16.44 -9.63 16.30
CA PHE A 15 15.03 -9.59 15.89
C PHE A 15 14.86 -10.22 14.51
N ALA A 16 15.77 -9.99 13.56
CA ALA A 16 15.74 -10.67 12.26
C ALA A 16 15.96 -12.20 12.42
N GLU A 17 16.89 -12.60 13.29
CA GLU A 17 17.12 -14.01 13.67
C GLU A 17 15.91 -14.60 14.43
N GLU A 18 15.27 -13.83 15.32
CA GLU A 18 14.07 -14.20 16.07
C GLU A 18 12.84 -14.23 15.16
N GLN A 19 12.71 -13.39 14.13
CA GLN A 19 11.66 -13.51 13.12
C GLN A 19 11.81 -14.83 12.36
N HIS A 20 13.03 -15.21 11.98
CA HIS A 20 13.32 -16.53 11.38
C HIS A 20 13.00 -17.71 12.32
N LEU A 21 13.14 -17.54 13.64
CA LEU A 21 12.84 -18.58 14.64
C LEU A 21 11.36 -18.61 15.08
N VAL A 22 10.70 -17.45 15.18
CA VAL A 22 9.28 -17.29 15.50
C VAL A 22 8.41 -17.78 14.34
N GLU A 23 8.86 -17.63 13.10
CA GLU A 23 8.25 -18.27 11.92
C GLU A 23 8.18 -19.81 12.03
N ARG A 24 9.02 -20.47 12.87
CA ARG A 24 8.89 -21.91 13.16
C ARG A 24 7.86 -22.25 14.23
N TRP A 25 7.53 -21.33 15.14
CA TRP A 25 6.77 -21.66 16.36
C TRP A 25 5.45 -20.89 16.55
N ASP A 26 5.20 -19.76 15.86
CA ASP A 26 3.95 -18.99 15.99
C ASP A 26 3.24 -18.80 14.63
N ARG A 27 2.26 -19.67 14.37
CA ARG A 27 1.50 -19.78 13.11
C ARG A 27 0.42 -18.70 12.92
N SER A 28 0.42 -17.64 13.72
CA SER A 28 -0.74 -16.75 13.79
C SER A 28 -0.68 -15.51 12.89
N LYS A 29 0.50 -14.99 12.47
CA LYS A 29 0.57 -13.88 11.48
C LYS A 29 1.87 -13.87 10.65
N ILE A 30 1.70 -13.91 9.32
CA ILE A 30 2.71 -13.87 8.24
C ILE A 30 3.63 -15.10 8.23
N VAL A 31 3.67 -15.80 7.09
CA VAL A 31 4.45 -17.03 6.89
C VAL A 31 5.65 -16.67 6.02
N ALA A 32 6.84 -16.98 6.55
CA ALA A 32 8.13 -17.10 5.87
C ALA A 32 8.65 -15.86 5.10
N SER A 33 9.58 -15.17 5.75
CA SER A 33 10.70 -14.50 5.07
C SER A 33 11.50 -15.52 4.26
N ALA A 34 11.75 -15.25 2.97
CA ALA A 34 12.61 -16.13 2.16
C ALA A 34 14.00 -16.23 2.81
N SER A 35 14.33 -17.44 3.27
CA SER A 35 15.56 -17.83 3.98
C SER A 35 16.80 -17.11 3.44
N ALA A 36 17.36 -16.20 4.24
CA ALA A 36 18.73 -15.76 4.05
C ALA A 36 19.67 -16.86 4.55
N ASP A 37 20.63 -17.24 3.71
CA ASP A 37 21.72 -18.15 4.05
C ASP A 37 22.54 -17.54 5.20
N PRO A 38 22.58 -18.17 6.41
CA PRO A 38 23.19 -17.59 7.60
C PRO A 38 24.72 -17.42 7.52
N GLN A 39 25.35 -17.89 6.43
CA GLN A 39 26.78 -17.69 6.13
C GLN A 39 27.10 -16.43 5.31
N LYS A 40 26.11 -15.63 4.91
CA LYS A 40 26.37 -14.30 4.31
C LYS A 40 26.32 -13.22 5.40
N GLU A 41 27.42 -12.51 5.60
CA GLU A 41 27.60 -11.47 6.62
C GLU A 41 26.59 -10.30 6.59
N ASN A 42 25.67 -10.24 5.61
CA ASN A 42 24.71 -9.15 5.43
C ASN A 42 23.25 -9.64 5.47
N ILE A 43 22.70 -9.76 6.68
CA ILE A 43 21.26 -9.92 6.89
C ILE A 43 20.57 -8.64 6.37
N PRO A 44 19.50 -8.74 5.55
CA PRO A 44 18.84 -7.58 5.00
C PRO A 44 18.22 -6.70 6.10
N MET A 45 18.45 -5.38 6.02
CA MET A 45 17.84 -4.42 6.96
C MET A 45 16.31 -4.46 6.90
N LEU A 46 15.75 -4.72 5.73
CA LEU A 46 14.34 -5.07 5.56
C LEU A 46 14.23 -6.25 4.59
N ALA A 47 13.75 -7.39 5.09
CA ALA A 47 13.52 -8.56 4.25
C ALA A 47 12.44 -8.31 3.18
N ALA A 48 12.59 -8.99 2.05
CA ALA A 48 11.54 -9.10 1.04
C ALA A 48 10.34 -9.86 1.60
N VAL A 49 9.14 -9.43 1.23
CA VAL A 49 7.89 -10.16 1.54
C VAL A 49 7.23 -10.59 0.25
N THR A 50 7.23 -11.90 0.02
CA THR A 50 6.67 -12.54 -1.18
C THR A 50 5.41 -13.35 -0.86
N GLU A 51 5.20 -13.73 0.40
CA GLU A 51 4.09 -14.55 0.83
C GLU A 51 3.06 -13.73 1.62
N PHE A 52 1.79 -13.85 1.20
CA PHE A 52 0.68 -13.11 1.80
C PHE A 52 -0.48 -14.08 2.04
N LYS A 53 -0.95 -14.16 3.29
CA LYS A 53 -2.03 -15.07 3.69
C LYS A 53 -3.37 -14.72 3.03
N THR A 54 -3.67 -13.44 2.88
CA THR A 54 -4.91 -12.97 2.24
C THR A 54 -4.68 -12.89 0.72
N PRO A 55 -5.51 -13.54 -0.11
CA PRO A 55 -5.49 -13.33 -1.55
C PRO A 55 -5.72 -11.86 -1.91
N ILE A 56 -5.18 -11.42 -3.04
CA ILE A 56 -5.36 -10.04 -3.52
C ILE A 56 -6.85 -9.72 -3.68
N ASP A 57 -7.63 -10.67 -4.20
CA ASP A 57 -9.07 -10.49 -4.44
C ASP A 57 -9.87 -10.25 -3.15
N ASP A 58 -9.57 -10.99 -2.09
CA ASP A 58 -10.28 -10.87 -0.81
C ASP A 58 -9.96 -9.54 -0.13
N GLU A 59 -8.69 -9.14 -0.17
CA GLU A 59 -8.25 -7.85 0.37
C GLU A 59 -8.83 -6.69 -0.45
N ALA A 60 -8.77 -6.76 -1.78
CA ALA A 60 -9.32 -5.75 -2.67
C ALA A 60 -10.82 -5.58 -2.46
N ARG A 61 -11.55 -6.68 -2.29
CA ARG A 61 -12.97 -6.66 -1.95
C ARG A 61 -13.22 -5.94 -0.63
N SER A 62 -12.47 -6.27 0.42
CA SER A 62 -12.62 -5.61 1.71
C SER A 62 -12.34 -4.11 1.62
N ARG A 63 -11.29 -3.69 0.90
CA ARG A 63 -10.97 -2.28 0.70
C ARG A 63 -12.04 -1.56 -0.12
N ALA A 64 -12.52 -2.18 -1.20
CA ALA A 64 -13.55 -1.61 -2.08
C ALA A 64 -14.86 -1.34 -1.35
N LEU A 65 -15.29 -2.25 -0.47
CA LEU A 65 -16.49 -2.07 0.36
C LEU A 65 -16.32 -0.97 1.42
N ALA A 66 -15.08 -0.66 1.80
CA ALA A 66 -14.78 0.40 2.76
C ALA A 66 -14.74 1.80 2.14
N THR A 67 -14.65 1.90 0.81
CA THR A 67 -14.55 3.18 0.09
C THR A 67 -15.79 4.05 0.26
N PRO A 68 -15.65 5.37 0.51
CA PRO A 68 -16.78 6.29 0.66
C PRO A 68 -17.76 6.26 -0.52
N LEU A 69 -17.23 6.18 -1.75
CA LEU A 69 -18.03 6.10 -2.97
C LEU A 69 -18.96 4.88 -2.96
N TYR A 70 -18.42 3.69 -2.63
CA TYR A 70 -19.21 2.46 -2.55
C TYR A 70 -20.31 2.60 -1.49
N ARG A 71 -19.96 3.06 -0.29
CA ARG A 71 -20.92 3.27 0.81
C ARG A 71 -22.03 4.25 0.46
N GLN A 72 -21.69 5.33 -0.26
CA GLN A 72 -22.67 6.31 -0.73
C GLN A 72 -23.65 5.68 -1.72
N GLN A 73 -23.17 4.93 -2.71
CA GLN A 73 -24.05 4.27 -3.68
C GLN A 73 -24.92 3.20 -3.01
N ARG A 74 -24.36 2.46 -2.06
CA ARG A 74 -25.10 1.49 -1.24
C ARG A 74 -26.23 2.16 -0.45
N ALA A 75 -25.95 3.30 0.17
CA ALA A 75 -26.95 4.07 0.90
C ALA A 75 -28.05 4.63 -0.01
N ALA A 76 -27.70 5.09 -1.22
CA ALA A 76 -28.65 5.55 -2.21
C ALA A 76 -29.58 4.41 -2.68
N LEU A 77 -29.02 3.22 -2.94
CA LEU A 77 -29.83 2.02 -3.24
C LEU A 77 -30.74 1.67 -2.05
N ALA A 78 -30.22 1.67 -0.82
CA ALA A 78 -31.00 1.37 0.37
C ALA A 78 -32.15 2.38 0.61
N ALA A 79 -31.97 3.64 0.22
CA ALA A 79 -33.01 4.65 0.30
C ALA A 79 -34.22 4.32 -0.59
N VAL A 80 -33.98 3.94 -1.84
CA VAL A 80 -35.04 3.52 -2.77
C VAL A 80 -35.58 2.14 -2.39
N ALA A 81 -34.73 1.22 -1.92
CA ALA A 81 -35.15 -0.11 -1.52
C ALA A 81 -36.23 -0.11 -0.43
N ARG A 82 -36.27 0.92 0.42
CA ARG A 82 -37.29 1.09 1.47
C ARG A 82 -38.72 1.21 0.93
N THR A 83 -38.90 1.67 -0.31
CA THR A 83 -40.23 1.79 -0.93
C THR A 83 -40.67 0.49 -1.63
N ILE A 84 -39.72 -0.39 -1.95
CA ILE A 84 -39.97 -1.62 -2.71
C ILE A 84 -40.09 -2.84 -1.80
N TRP A 85 -39.14 -3.02 -0.88
CA TRP A 85 -39.05 -4.23 -0.06
C TRP A 85 -39.42 -3.97 1.40
N ARG A 86 -40.03 -4.98 2.04
CA ARG A 86 -40.29 -4.97 3.50
C ARG A 86 -38.98 -5.02 4.29
N ASP A 87 -38.02 -5.81 3.82
CA ASP A 87 -36.64 -5.83 4.32
C ASP A 87 -35.68 -5.26 3.26
N PRO A 88 -35.44 -3.95 3.26
CA PRO A 88 -34.53 -3.30 2.31
C PRO A 88 -33.07 -3.68 2.55
N ALA A 89 -32.68 -4.03 3.78
CA ALA A 89 -31.31 -4.42 4.10
C ALA A 89 -30.99 -5.82 3.56
N GLY A 90 -31.91 -6.78 3.72
CA GLY A 90 -31.80 -8.11 3.15
C GLY A 90 -31.78 -8.10 1.62
N ALA A 91 -32.61 -7.28 0.98
CA ALA A 91 -32.60 -7.12 -0.47
C ALA A 91 -31.27 -6.56 -0.98
N ALA A 92 -30.75 -5.50 -0.34
CA ALA A 92 -29.43 -4.96 -0.65
C ALA A 92 -28.31 -6.01 -0.45
N GLY A 93 -28.37 -6.80 0.64
CA GLY A 93 -27.41 -7.87 0.89
C GLY A 93 -27.36 -8.93 -0.21
N LYS A 94 -28.52 -9.39 -0.70
CA LYS A 94 -28.59 -10.32 -1.84
C LYS A 94 -27.99 -9.73 -3.13
N ILE A 95 -28.25 -8.45 -3.39
CA ILE A 95 -27.68 -7.74 -4.55
C ILE A 95 -26.15 -7.68 -4.43
N GLU A 96 -25.63 -7.34 -3.24
CA GLU A 96 -24.20 -7.32 -2.97
C GLU A 96 -23.57 -8.70 -3.11
N GLU A 97 -24.26 -9.77 -2.70
CA GLU A 97 -23.80 -11.15 -2.88
C GLU A 97 -23.67 -11.53 -4.37
N LEU A 98 -24.60 -11.08 -5.22
CA LEU A 98 -24.52 -11.29 -6.66
C LEU A 98 -23.36 -10.49 -7.29
N LEU A 99 -23.16 -9.24 -6.89
CA LEU A 99 -22.00 -8.45 -7.32
C LEU A 99 -20.69 -9.15 -6.90
N ALA A 100 -20.65 -9.65 -5.67
CA ALA A 100 -19.55 -10.44 -5.12
C ALA A 100 -19.27 -11.74 -5.89
N LYS A 101 -20.29 -12.34 -6.49
CA LYS A 101 -20.19 -13.53 -7.38
C LYS A 101 -19.81 -13.16 -8.83
N GLY A 102 -19.62 -11.87 -9.13
CA GLY A 102 -19.20 -11.39 -10.45
C GLY A 102 -20.34 -11.12 -11.42
N PHE A 103 -21.60 -11.09 -10.97
CA PHE A 103 -22.71 -10.71 -11.84
C PHE A 103 -22.66 -9.21 -12.15
N ALA A 104 -22.78 -8.86 -13.42
CA ALA A 104 -22.81 -7.47 -13.85
C ALA A 104 -24.01 -6.72 -13.25
N GLY A 105 -23.77 -5.49 -12.76
CA GLY A 105 -24.82 -4.64 -12.18
C GLY A 105 -26.01 -4.44 -13.14
N ASP A 106 -25.77 -4.28 -14.44
CA ASP A 106 -26.83 -4.16 -15.44
C ASP A 106 -27.74 -5.39 -15.51
N ARG A 107 -27.14 -6.58 -15.40
CA ARG A 107 -27.89 -7.85 -15.42
C ARG A 107 -28.75 -7.99 -14.17
N ILE A 108 -28.19 -7.64 -13.00
CA ILE A 108 -28.94 -7.65 -11.74
C ILE A 108 -30.07 -6.61 -11.81
N ALA A 109 -29.83 -5.43 -12.38
CA ALA A 109 -30.83 -4.36 -12.48
C ALA A 109 -32.00 -4.77 -13.38
N ALA A 110 -31.72 -5.43 -14.50
CA ALA A 110 -32.73 -6.02 -15.36
C ALA A 110 -33.55 -7.10 -14.64
N ALA A 111 -32.88 -7.99 -13.90
CA ALA A 111 -33.55 -9.02 -13.11
C ALA A 111 -34.45 -8.44 -12.01
N VAL A 112 -33.99 -7.40 -11.30
CA VAL A 112 -34.79 -6.67 -10.31
C VAL A 112 -36.00 -5.99 -10.95
N THR A 113 -35.86 -5.45 -12.17
CA THR A 113 -36.98 -4.82 -12.88
C THR A 113 -38.03 -5.86 -13.29
N ASN A 114 -37.60 -7.04 -13.70
CA ASN A 114 -38.48 -8.12 -14.16
C ASN A 114 -39.19 -8.82 -12.99
N ASP A 115 -38.47 -9.11 -11.90
CA ASP A 115 -39.03 -9.74 -10.71
C ASP A 115 -38.40 -9.18 -9.42
N PRO A 116 -38.94 -8.06 -8.91
CA PRO A 116 -38.50 -7.50 -7.64
C PRO A 116 -38.71 -8.47 -6.46
N SER A 117 -39.67 -9.40 -6.55
CA SER A 117 -40.06 -10.27 -5.44
C SER A 117 -39.02 -11.37 -5.14
N ALA A 118 -38.24 -11.77 -6.15
CA ALA A 118 -37.11 -12.69 -5.97
C ALA A 118 -36.05 -12.16 -4.98
N TYR A 119 -35.95 -10.84 -4.85
CA TYR A 119 -34.96 -10.18 -4.00
C TYR A 119 -35.49 -9.94 -2.57
N GLY A 120 -36.80 -10.01 -2.36
CA GLY A 120 -37.40 -9.91 -1.03
C GLY A 120 -38.91 -9.71 -1.07
N ALA A 121 -39.57 -9.88 0.07
CA ALA A 121 -41.00 -9.61 0.18
C ALA A 121 -41.31 -8.14 -0.11
N LEU A 122 -42.28 -7.89 -0.99
CA LEU A 122 -42.65 -6.55 -1.46
C LEU A 122 -43.53 -5.81 -0.44
N ARG A 123 -43.42 -4.47 -0.42
CA ARG A 123 -44.38 -3.59 0.25
C ARG A 123 -45.67 -3.44 -0.56
N GLY A 124 -46.76 -3.09 0.13
CA GLY A 124 -48.09 -3.04 -0.45
C GLY A 124 -48.75 -4.41 -0.66
N SER A 125 -50.00 -4.37 -1.10
CA SER A 125 -50.83 -5.54 -1.43
C SER A 125 -51.18 -5.51 -2.92
N ASP A 126 -51.13 -6.68 -3.56
CA ASP A 126 -51.50 -6.85 -4.97
C ASP A 126 -52.99 -7.17 -5.15
N ARG A 127 -53.75 -7.28 -4.05
CA ARG A 127 -55.18 -7.62 -4.08
C ARG A 127 -55.99 -6.43 -4.60
N LEU A 128 -56.90 -6.68 -5.53
CA LEU A 128 -57.80 -5.66 -6.09
C LEU A 128 -58.64 -4.95 -5.02
N MET A 129 -59.04 -5.65 -3.96
CA MET A 129 -59.79 -5.08 -2.84
C MET A 129 -58.98 -4.05 -2.02
N ASP A 130 -57.65 -4.19 -2.01
CA ASP A 130 -56.77 -3.30 -1.22
C ASP A 130 -56.31 -2.07 -2.02
N ARG A 131 -56.76 -1.93 -3.27
CA ARG A 131 -56.32 -0.87 -4.19
C ARG A 131 -56.67 0.54 -3.70
N MET A 132 -57.76 0.70 -2.96
CA MET A 132 -58.14 1.99 -2.34
C MET A 132 -57.57 2.18 -0.92
N LEU A 133 -56.84 1.20 -0.39
CA LEU A 133 -56.24 1.24 0.95
C LEU A 133 -54.78 1.70 0.90
N ALA A 134 -54.18 1.90 2.08
CA ALA A 134 -52.75 2.22 2.21
C ALA A 134 -51.87 1.23 1.45
N ALA A 135 -52.20 -0.06 1.48
CA ALA A 135 -51.47 -1.11 0.79
C ALA A 135 -51.52 -0.98 -0.75
N GLY A 136 -52.59 -0.43 -1.33
CA GLY A 136 -52.69 -0.11 -2.75
C GLY A 136 -51.83 1.10 -3.15
N ARG A 137 -51.70 2.10 -2.27
CA ARG A 137 -50.79 3.24 -2.46
C ARG A 137 -49.34 2.81 -2.43
N GLU A 138 -48.94 2.01 -1.44
CA GLU A 138 -47.60 1.42 -1.37
C GLU A 138 -47.25 0.60 -2.63
N ARG A 139 -48.21 -0.13 -3.19
CA ARG A 139 -48.01 -0.88 -4.44
C ARG A 139 -47.75 0.05 -5.64
N LYS A 140 -48.45 1.18 -5.73
CA LYS A 140 -48.22 2.19 -6.78
C LYS A 140 -46.84 2.83 -6.65
N GLU A 141 -46.45 3.19 -5.42
CA GLU A 141 -45.12 3.75 -5.12
C GLU A 141 -44.00 2.77 -5.46
N LEU A 142 -44.17 1.49 -5.15
CA LEU A 142 -43.25 0.43 -5.53
C LEU A 142 -43.04 0.39 -7.05
N VAL A 143 -44.11 0.35 -7.84
CA VAL A 143 -44.02 0.28 -9.31
C VAL A 143 -43.27 1.49 -9.86
N GLN A 144 -43.46 2.67 -9.28
CA GLN A 144 -42.74 3.89 -9.68
C GLN A 144 -41.28 3.90 -9.22
N ALA A 145 -40.95 3.23 -8.11
CA ALA A 145 -39.61 3.19 -7.55
C ALA A 145 -38.68 2.16 -8.23
N VAL A 146 -39.23 1.11 -8.87
CA VAL A 146 -38.43 0.06 -9.52
C VAL A 146 -37.44 0.60 -10.57
N PRO A 147 -37.83 1.51 -11.49
CA PRO A 147 -36.89 2.10 -12.45
C PRO A 147 -35.74 2.88 -11.76
N GLU A 148 -36.04 3.60 -10.69
CA GLU A 148 -35.01 4.31 -9.91
C GLU A 148 -34.07 3.31 -9.23
N ALA A 149 -34.61 2.26 -8.60
CA ALA A 149 -33.80 1.21 -7.97
C ALA A 149 -32.87 0.55 -8.98
N ALA A 150 -33.35 0.27 -10.20
CA ALA A 150 -32.53 -0.24 -11.28
C ALA A 150 -31.39 0.73 -11.65
N ALA A 151 -31.66 2.03 -11.75
CA ALA A 151 -30.62 3.04 -12.01
C ALA A 151 -29.58 3.11 -10.88
N ARG A 152 -30.01 3.10 -9.61
CA ARG A 152 -29.11 3.05 -8.43
C ARG A 152 -28.26 1.79 -8.42
N LEU A 153 -28.83 0.66 -8.82
CA LEU A 153 -28.11 -0.61 -8.86
C LEU A 153 -27.04 -0.62 -9.94
N ARG A 154 -27.31 -0.07 -11.13
CA ARG A 154 -26.28 0.12 -12.16
C ARG A 154 -25.14 0.99 -11.67
N ALA A 155 -25.46 2.11 -11.00
CA ALA A 155 -24.47 2.99 -10.40
C ALA A 155 -23.63 2.29 -9.33
N LEU A 156 -24.26 1.50 -8.45
CA LEU A 156 -23.57 0.70 -7.44
C LEU A 156 -22.65 -0.36 -8.07
N GLY A 157 -23.15 -1.09 -9.08
CA GLY A 157 -22.38 -2.11 -9.78
C GLY A 157 -21.16 -1.53 -10.50
N SER A 158 -21.33 -0.41 -11.21
CA SER A 158 -20.23 0.31 -11.86
C SER A 158 -19.20 0.80 -10.84
N ALA A 159 -19.65 1.42 -9.75
CA ALA A 159 -18.75 1.86 -8.68
C ALA A 159 -17.99 0.68 -8.05
N TYR A 160 -18.66 -0.45 -7.80
CA TYR A 160 -18.05 -1.64 -7.23
C TYR A 160 -16.93 -2.20 -8.12
N VAL A 161 -17.19 -2.40 -9.42
CA VAL A 161 -16.20 -2.93 -10.35
C VAL A 161 -15.00 -1.98 -10.47
N ASN A 162 -15.24 -0.69 -10.68
CA ASN A 162 -14.17 0.29 -10.84
C ASN A 162 -13.28 0.40 -9.59
N VAL A 163 -13.90 0.45 -8.40
CA VAL A 163 -13.15 0.51 -7.14
C VAL A 163 -12.42 -0.80 -6.89
N LEU A 164 -13.06 -1.96 -7.11
CA LEU A 164 -12.44 -3.27 -6.92
C LEU A 164 -11.19 -3.44 -7.79
N ASP A 165 -11.26 -3.08 -9.07
CA ASP A 165 -10.12 -3.21 -9.98
C ASP A 165 -9.00 -2.24 -9.62
N THR A 166 -9.34 -1.02 -9.17
CA THR A 166 -8.35 -0.06 -8.66
C THR A 166 -7.64 -0.61 -7.42
N GLU A 167 -8.38 -1.18 -6.47
CA GLU A 167 -7.81 -1.76 -5.25
C GLU A 167 -6.96 -2.99 -5.55
N ARG A 168 -7.38 -3.86 -6.49
CA ARG A 168 -6.56 -5.00 -6.94
C ARG A 168 -5.21 -4.56 -7.47
N GLN A 169 -5.19 -3.55 -8.33
CA GLN A 169 -3.94 -3.00 -8.89
C GLN A 169 -3.08 -2.37 -7.80
N ALA A 170 -3.68 -1.60 -6.89
CA ALA A 170 -2.98 -0.98 -5.78
C ALA A 170 -2.30 -2.03 -4.88
N ILE A 171 -3.04 -3.07 -4.49
CA ILE A 171 -2.52 -4.17 -3.66
C ILE A 171 -1.42 -4.94 -4.40
N ALA A 172 -1.60 -5.23 -5.69
CA ALA A 172 -0.60 -5.91 -6.49
C ALA A 172 0.72 -5.11 -6.53
N GLU A 173 0.65 -3.80 -6.74
CA GLU A 173 1.82 -2.91 -6.73
C GLU A 173 2.44 -2.76 -5.33
N GLU A 174 1.62 -2.68 -4.26
CA GLU A 174 2.09 -2.70 -2.88
C GLU A 174 2.92 -3.96 -2.61
N ARG A 175 2.39 -5.14 -2.94
CA ARG A 175 3.06 -6.43 -2.73
C ARG A 175 4.30 -6.59 -3.58
N ARG A 176 4.26 -6.16 -4.85
CA ARG A 176 5.42 -6.13 -5.75
C ARG A 176 6.57 -5.31 -5.16
N ARG A 177 6.26 -4.15 -4.55
CA ARG A 177 7.25 -3.31 -3.89
C ARG A 177 7.77 -3.93 -2.60
N MET A 178 6.91 -4.57 -1.81
CA MET A 178 7.32 -5.29 -0.60
C MET A 178 8.25 -6.48 -0.89
N ALA A 179 8.20 -7.06 -2.09
CA ALA A 179 9.13 -8.09 -2.53
C ALA A 179 10.57 -7.59 -2.75
N VAL A 180 10.81 -6.28 -2.69
CA VAL A 180 12.17 -5.71 -2.74
C VAL A 180 12.79 -5.79 -1.34
N ALA A 181 13.84 -6.59 -1.19
CA ALA A 181 14.66 -6.57 0.02
C ALA A 181 15.50 -5.28 0.06
N ILE A 182 15.62 -4.68 1.24
CA ILE A 182 16.63 -3.64 1.48
C ILE A 182 17.89 -4.36 2.00
N PRO A 183 19.02 -4.31 1.25
CA PRO A 183 20.25 -4.99 1.63
C PRO A 183 20.75 -4.60 3.01
N GLY A 184 21.47 -5.51 3.66
CA GLY A 184 22.31 -5.20 4.83
C GLY A 184 23.47 -4.30 4.44
N LEU A 185 24.02 -3.59 5.43
CA LEU A 185 25.28 -2.87 5.30
C LEU A 185 26.37 -3.67 6.02
N SER A 186 27.60 -3.63 5.50
CA SER A 186 28.77 -4.13 6.22
C SER A 186 28.99 -3.32 7.51
N THR A 187 29.67 -3.90 8.50
CA THR A 187 29.98 -3.21 9.77
C THR A 187 30.67 -1.87 9.54
N ALA A 188 31.59 -1.80 8.57
CA ALA A 188 32.29 -0.56 8.22
C ALA A 188 31.33 0.50 7.64
N ALA A 189 30.39 0.08 6.78
CA ALA A 189 29.38 0.96 6.21
C ALA A 189 28.36 1.43 7.26
N GLU A 190 27.97 0.57 8.21
CA GLU A 190 27.13 0.94 9.35
C GLU A 190 27.81 1.99 10.25
N GLU A 191 29.08 1.80 10.60
CA GLU A 191 29.85 2.77 11.36
C GLU A 191 29.96 4.12 10.63
N ALA A 192 30.24 4.09 9.33
CA ALA A 192 30.29 5.30 8.52
C ALA A 192 28.93 6.02 8.52
N LEU A 193 27.82 5.29 8.39
CA LEU A 193 26.47 5.84 8.46
C LEU A 193 26.17 6.45 9.83
N MET A 194 26.62 5.81 10.93
CA MET A 194 26.47 6.36 12.27
C MET A 194 27.22 7.68 12.44
N ARG A 195 28.46 7.77 11.95
CA ARG A 195 29.27 9.00 11.99
C ARG A 195 28.60 10.12 11.19
N LEU A 196 28.09 9.83 10.00
CA LEU A 196 27.35 10.80 9.17
C LEU A 196 26.06 11.27 9.83
N THR A 197 25.31 10.35 10.46
CA THR A 197 24.06 10.66 11.16
C THR A 197 24.32 11.52 12.41
N ALA A 198 25.40 11.25 13.15
CA ALA A 198 25.81 12.10 14.27
C ALA A 198 26.27 13.49 13.80
N GLY A 199 27.00 13.56 12.69
CA GLY A 199 27.41 14.81 12.05
C GLY A 199 26.21 15.64 11.55
N ALA A 200 25.18 14.98 11.01
CA ALA A 200 23.91 15.58 10.57
C ALA A 200 23.25 16.43 11.64
N LYS A 201 23.17 15.89 12.86
CA LYS A 201 22.53 16.53 14.00
C LYS A 201 23.31 17.74 14.51
N ASN A 202 24.60 17.82 14.21
CA ASN A 202 25.51 18.81 14.78
C ASN A 202 25.89 19.95 13.80
N ASN A 203 25.93 19.72 12.48
CA ASN A 203 26.06 20.79 11.46
C ASN A 203 26.02 20.25 10.00
N GLY A 204 25.14 20.79 9.15
CA GLY A 204 25.01 20.36 7.73
C GLY A 204 26.27 20.59 6.87
N ARG A 205 27.12 21.58 7.18
CA ARG A 205 28.40 21.79 6.48
C ARG A 205 29.44 20.68 6.75
N LYS A 206 29.40 20.03 7.92
CA LYS A 206 30.34 18.94 8.27
C LYS A 206 29.96 17.61 7.61
N GLN A 207 28.67 17.39 7.35
CA GLN A 207 28.23 16.22 6.57
C GLN A 207 28.87 16.16 5.19
N ASN A 208 28.97 17.30 4.49
CA ASN A 208 29.54 17.36 3.14
C ASN A 208 31.02 16.94 3.11
N ALA A 209 31.80 17.35 4.11
CA ALA A 209 33.22 16.98 4.22
C ALA A 209 33.41 15.49 4.56
N SER A 210 32.52 14.93 5.39
CA SER A 210 32.57 13.51 5.77
C SER A 210 32.06 12.57 4.66
N ALA A 211 31.11 13.02 3.83
CA ALA A 211 30.63 12.28 2.66
C ALA A 211 31.73 12.11 1.60
N ALA A 212 32.50 13.17 1.31
CA ALA A 212 33.58 13.14 0.32
C ALA A 212 34.73 12.18 0.68
N ALA A 213 34.86 11.80 1.96
CA ALA A 213 35.92 10.94 2.47
C ALA A 213 35.54 9.45 2.56
N LEU A 214 34.34 9.05 2.12
CA LEU A 214 33.91 7.64 2.18
C LEU A 214 34.73 6.76 1.24
N ASP A 215 35.02 5.54 1.68
CA ASP A 215 35.64 4.50 0.85
C ASP A 215 34.75 4.14 -0.36
N PRO A 216 35.30 3.92 -1.56
CA PRO A 216 34.53 3.53 -2.74
C PRO A 216 33.59 2.34 -2.54
N ASP A 217 33.95 1.35 -1.72
CA ASP A 217 33.12 0.17 -1.46
C ASP A 217 31.93 0.51 -0.56
N ILE A 218 32.14 1.36 0.46
CA ILE A 218 31.05 1.89 1.29
C ILE A 218 30.07 2.72 0.44
N ARG A 219 30.57 3.50 -0.52
CA ARG A 219 29.70 4.26 -1.45
C ARG A 219 28.85 3.33 -2.31
N ARG A 220 29.39 2.19 -2.76
CA ARG A 220 28.64 1.18 -3.53
C ARG A 220 27.52 0.57 -2.69
N GLU A 221 27.80 0.22 -1.44
CA GLU A 221 26.78 -0.28 -0.51
C GLU A 221 25.66 0.75 -0.27
N PHE A 222 26.02 2.01 -0.01
CA PHE A 222 25.04 3.09 0.15
C PHE A 222 24.20 3.30 -1.11
N ALA A 223 24.81 3.23 -2.30
CA ALA A 223 24.08 3.34 -3.56
C ALA A 223 23.12 2.16 -3.78
N ALA A 224 23.52 0.94 -3.39
CA ALA A 224 22.67 -0.25 -3.46
C ALA A 224 21.46 -0.14 -2.54
N VAL A 225 21.67 0.28 -1.27
CA VAL A 225 20.59 0.54 -0.33
C VAL A 225 19.68 1.67 -0.81
N SER A 226 20.25 2.79 -1.29
CA SER A 226 19.49 3.93 -1.82
C SER A 226 18.58 3.51 -2.98
N THR A 227 19.09 2.67 -3.88
CA THR A 227 18.35 2.12 -5.02
C THR A 227 17.23 1.18 -4.58
N ALA A 228 17.50 0.30 -3.62
CA ALA A 228 16.50 -0.60 -3.06
C ALA A 228 15.38 0.16 -2.35
N LEU A 229 15.72 1.23 -1.63
CA LEU A 229 14.74 2.13 -1.00
C LEU A 229 13.87 2.82 -2.03
N ASP A 230 14.44 3.32 -3.13
CA ASP A 230 13.68 3.93 -4.21
C ASP A 230 12.76 2.92 -4.92
N ALA A 231 13.20 1.67 -5.08
CA ALA A 231 12.40 0.61 -5.67
C ALA A 231 11.23 0.18 -4.78
N ARG A 232 11.45 0.07 -3.46
CA ARG A 232 10.44 -0.34 -2.47
C ARG A 232 9.46 0.78 -2.13
N PHE A 233 9.98 1.98 -1.91
CA PHE A 233 9.19 3.10 -1.38
C PHE A 233 8.85 4.15 -2.43
N GLY A 234 9.42 4.09 -3.62
CA GLY A 234 9.31 5.16 -4.62
C GLY A 234 10.47 6.14 -4.51
N ARG A 235 10.76 6.80 -5.64
CA ARG A 235 11.94 7.66 -5.78
C ARG A 235 11.95 8.78 -4.73
N ASN A 236 12.98 8.79 -3.88
CA ASN A 236 13.18 9.76 -2.81
C ASN A 236 12.04 9.81 -1.78
N ALA A 237 11.20 8.78 -1.67
CA ALA A 237 10.06 8.80 -0.76
C ALA A 237 10.50 8.86 0.72
N VAL A 238 11.58 8.13 1.07
CA VAL A 238 12.19 8.18 2.42
C VAL A 238 12.84 9.54 2.70
N LEU A 239 13.52 10.13 1.70
CA LEU A 239 14.06 11.49 1.80
C LEU A 239 13.00 12.58 2.05
N ARG A 240 11.82 12.42 1.42
CA ARG A 240 10.71 13.38 1.49
C ARG A 240 9.80 13.17 2.70
N GLU A 241 10.05 12.12 3.49
CA GLU A 241 9.20 11.74 4.62
C GLU A 241 7.73 11.59 4.20
N GLU A 242 7.49 10.89 3.09
CA GLU A 242 6.12 10.63 2.63
C GLU A 242 5.32 9.93 3.74
N LYS A 243 4.12 10.45 4.04
CA LYS A 243 3.30 9.94 5.16
C LYS A 243 2.88 8.48 5.02
N ASP A 244 2.83 7.99 3.78
CA ASP A 244 2.31 6.65 3.46
C ASP A 244 3.41 5.57 3.37
N LEU A 245 4.66 5.90 3.72
CA LEU A 245 5.78 4.94 3.71
C LEU A 245 5.48 3.71 4.58
N ILE A 246 4.89 3.94 5.76
CA ILE A 246 4.60 2.89 6.74
C ILE A 246 3.56 1.87 6.25
N ASN A 247 2.70 2.28 5.31
CA ASN A 247 1.71 1.40 4.68
C ASN A 247 2.39 0.40 3.73
N ARG A 248 3.57 0.73 3.21
CA ARG A 248 4.41 -0.14 2.36
C ARG A 248 5.38 -1.01 3.18
N VAL A 249 5.27 -0.94 4.51
CA VAL A 249 6.03 -1.79 5.44
C VAL A 249 5.07 -2.77 6.13
N PRO A 250 5.33 -4.08 6.04
CA PRO A 250 4.58 -5.10 6.76
C PRO A 250 4.54 -4.78 8.27
N PRO A 251 3.41 -5.01 8.98
CA PRO A 251 3.28 -4.68 10.39
C PRO A 251 4.43 -5.19 11.28
N ALA A 252 4.95 -6.39 11.01
CA ALA A 252 6.08 -6.97 11.73
C ALA A 252 7.39 -6.18 11.58
N GLN A 253 7.60 -5.51 10.45
CA GLN A 253 8.80 -4.74 10.12
C GLN A 253 8.69 -3.25 10.47
N ARG A 254 7.50 -2.75 10.82
CA ARG A 254 7.25 -1.30 11.03
C ARG A 254 8.13 -0.68 12.11
N ARG A 255 8.24 -1.33 13.27
CA ARG A 255 9.08 -0.85 14.38
C ARG A 255 10.56 -0.76 13.99
N ALA A 256 11.06 -1.77 13.28
CA ALA A 256 12.43 -1.79 12.80
C ALA A 256 12.68 -0.67 11.79
N PHE A 257 11.76 -0.48 10.83
CA PHE A 257 11.84 0.59 9.84
C PHE A 257 11.82 1.98 10.48
N GLU A 258 10.90 2.25 11.40
CA GLU A 258 10.80 3.53 12.12
C GLU A 258 12.11 3.86 12.86
N ALA A 259 12.74 2.86 13.50
CA ALA A 259 14.00 3.04 14.22
C ALA A 259 15.19 3.39 13.29
N MET A 260 15.15 2.95 12.02
CA MET A 260 16.22 3.21 11.04
C MET A 260 15.92 4.36 10.08
N GLN A 261 14.68 4.87 10.03
CA GLN A 261 14.22 5.83 9.01
C GLN A 261 15.11 7.07 8.89
N GLU A 262 15.49 7.68 10.01
CA GLU A 262 16.36 8.87 10.03
C GLU A 262 17.77 8.56 9.46
N ARG A 263 18.30 7.37 9.74
CA ARG A 263 19.60 6.94 9.21
C ARG A 263 19.52 6.68 7.70
N LEU A 264 18.46 6.01 7.25
CA LEU A 264 18.23 5.76 5.82
C LEU A 264 18.04 7.07 5.03
N LYS A 265 17.42 8.08 5.65
CA LYS A 265 17.34 9.43 5.09
C LYS A 265 18.72 10.05 4.92
N VAL A 266 19.56 10.03 5.95
CA VAL A 266 20.94 10.54 5.87
C VAL A 266 21.73 9.80 4.78
N LEU A 267 21.60 8.47 4.70
CA LEU A 267 22.22 7.66 3.65
C LEU A 267 21.80 8.12 2.25
N GLN A 268 20.50 8.27 2.00
CA GLN A 268 20.03 8.76 0.70
C GLN A 268 20.51 10.20 0.42
N GLN A 269 20.60 11.08 1.43
CA GLN A 269 21.13 12.44 1.25
C GLN A 269 22.60 12.41 0.80
N THR A 270 23.41 11.59 1.45
CA THR A 270 24.83 11.39 1.12
C THR A 270 25.01 10.94 -0.33
N VAL A 271 24.25 9.91 -0.77
CA VAL A 271 24.33 9.40 -2.15
C VAL A 271 23.95 10.47 -3.19
N ARG A 272 22.96 11.31 -2.89
CA ARG A 272 22.52 12.39 -3.81
C ARG A 272 23.53 13.52 -3.90
N LEU A 273 24.20 13.86 -2.79
CA LEU A 273 25.28 14.84 -2.76
C LEU A 273 26.47 14.37 -3.59
N GLU A 274 26.92 13.13 -3.39
CA GLU A 274 28.03 12.55 -4.18
C GLU A 274 27.71 12.51 -5.69
N SER A 275 26.48 12.13 -6.04
CA SER A 275 26.03 12.14 -7.43
C SER A 275 26.08 13.54 -8.04
N SER A 276 25.71 14.56 -7.26
CA SER A 276 25.74 15.96 -7.68
C SER A 276 27.17 16.47 -7.86
N ASP A 277 28.07 16.14 -6.92
CA ASP A 277 29.49 16.51 -6.99
C ASP A 277 30.20 15.85 -8.18
N LYS A 278 29.85 14.60 -8.50
CA LYS A 278 30.34 13.91 -9.69
C LYS A 278 29.89 14.61 -10.97
N ILE A 279 28.61 14.97 -11.08
CA ILE A 279 28.07 15.71 -12.24
C ILE A 279 28.76 17.07 -12.40
N VAL A 280 28.97 17.81 -11.30
CA VAL A 280 29.65 19.11 -11.33
C VAL A 280 31.11 18.96 -11.75
N SER A 281 31.80 17.94 -11.24
CA SER A 281 33.20 17.64 -11.57
C SER A 281 33.36 17.24 -13.04
N GLU A 282 32.49 16.39 -13.56
CA GLU A 282 32.46 16.01 -14.99
C GLU A 282 32.20 17.22 -15.89
N ARG A 283 31.26 18.11 -15.51
CA ARG A 283 31.01 19.36 -16.24
C ARG A 283 32.24 20.27 -16.25
N ARG A 284 32.93 20.43 -15.10
CA ARG A 284 34.16 21.21 -15.01
C ARG A 284 35.26 20.64 -15.90
N GLN A 285 35.47 19.32 -15.89
CA GLN A 285 36.45 18.65 -16.75
C GLN A 285 36.12 18.84 -18.24
N ARG A 286 34.85 18.74 -18.65
CA ARG A 286 34.44 19.03 -20.04
C ARG A 286 34.72 20.46 -20.44
N THR A 287 34.46 21.44 -19.57
CA THR A 287 34.78 22.85 -19.83
C THR A 287 36.29 23.09 -19.92
N VAL A 288 37.09 22.46 -19.04
CA VAL A 288 38.57 22.57 -19.08
C VAL A 288 39.13 21.92 -20.35
N ASN A 289 38.65 20.73 -20.73
CA ASN A 289 39.09 20.06 -21.95
C ASN A 289 38.68 20.84 -23.21
N ARG A 290 37.49 21.46 -23.22
CA ARG A 290 37.05 22.32 -24.33
C ARG A 290 37.89 23.60 -24.43
N ARG A 291 38.39 24.14 -23.32
CA ARG A 291 39.28 25.31 -23.31
C ARG A 291 40.69 24.97 -23.79
N ARG A 292 41.21 23.78 -23.46
CA ARG A 292 42.51 23.28 -23.97
C ARG A 292 42.50 22.87 -25.44
N GLY A 293 41.34 22.49 -25.99
CA GLY A 293 41.21 22.16 -27.42
C GLY A 293 41.09 23.36 -28.36
N ILE A 294 41.09 24.60 -27.83
CA ILE A 294 41.02 25.85 -28.62
C ILE A 294 42.40 26.53 -28.72
N ASP A 295 43.41 26.06 -27.97
CA ASP A 295 44.80 26.55 -28.00
C ASP A 295 45.73 25.66 -28.86
N LEU A 296 45.19 24.99 -29.89
CA LEU A 296 45.93 24.31 -30.96
C LEU A 296 45.41 24.80 -32.31
#